data_AF-A0AAV4F4X0-F1
#
_entry.id   AF-A0AAV4F4X0-F1
#
_cell.length_a   1.000
_cell.length_b   1.000
_cell.length_c   1.000
_cell.angle_alpha   90.00
_cell.angle_beta   90.00
_cell.angle_gamma   90.00
#
_symmetry.space_group_name_H-M   'P 1'
#
loop_
_entity.id
_entity.type
_entity.pdbx_description
1 polymer ?
#
loop_
_entity_poly.entity_id
_entity_poly.type
_entity_poly.pdbx_seq_one_letter_code
_entity_poly.pdbx_strand_id
1 'polypeptide(L)'
;MFLRAVVAEFQRVGIEEAQFFKLYDQHQVLCRFEGIHSPTMTEVAALCYRLGSIRLLLVEPGHLDLSMRVRLNVSQDDIMYALRPEASLDA
;
A
#
# COMPACT_ATOMS: atom_id res chain seq x y z
N MET A 1 6.40 1.11 -3.64
CA MET A 1 5.21 1.24 -4.50
C MET A 1 3.90 0.90 -3.78
N PHE A 2 3.76 -0.26 -3.13
CA PHE A 2 2.49 -0.64 -2.46
C PHE A 2 2.02 0.36 -1.40
N LEU A 3 2.91 0.84 -0.51
CA LEU A 3 2.54 1.87 0.49
C LEU A 3 2.05 3.18 -0.14
N ARG A 4 2.61 3.59 -1.30
CA ARG A 4 2.10 4.75 -2.07
C ARG A 4 0.66 4.50 -2.54
N ALA A 5 0.34 3.27 -2.94
CA ALA A 5 -1.01 2.89 -3.34
C ALA A 5 -2.00 2.94 -2.17
N VAL A 6 -1.57 2.48 -0.98
CA VAL A 6 -2.39 2.55 0.24
C VAL A 6 -2.72 3.99 0.60
N VAL A 7 -1.71 4.85 0.65
CA VAL A 7 -1.91 6.28 0.91
C VAL A 7 -2.81 6.91 -0.16
N ALA A 8 -2.56 6.63 -1.44
CA ALA A 8 -3.37 7.18 -2.53
C ALA A 8 -4.85 6.78 -2.44
N GLU A 9 -5.13 5.52 -2.09
CA GLU A 9 -6.52 5.06 -1.91
C GLU A 9 -7.18 5.73 -0.69
N PHE A 10 -6.46 5.85 0.43
CA PHE A 10 -6.99 6.48 1.64
C PHE A 10 -7.26 7.98 1.45
N GLN A 11 -6.37 8.69 0.74
CA GLN A 11 -6.58 10.08 0.36
C GLN A 11 -7.78 10.25 -0.58
N ARG A 12 -7.94 9.33 -1.55
CA ARG A 12 -9.05 9.36 -2.51
C ARG A 12 -10.41 9.14 -1.86
N VAL A 13 -10.48 8.25 -0.87
CA VAL A 13 -11.74 7.87 -0.20
C VAL A 13 -12.01 8.72 1.05
N GLY A 14 -10.97 9.29 1.67
CA GLY A 14 -11.06 10.03 2.94
C GLY A 14 -11.22 9.13 4.16
N ILE A 15 -10.98 7.83 4.02
CA ILE A 15 -11.09 6.82 5.09
C ILE A 15 -9.76 6.06 5.14
N GLU A 16 -9.15 5.98 6.32
CA GLU A 16 -7.86 5.30 6.54
C GLU A 16 -8.00 3.77 6.69
N GLU A 17 -8.92 3.20 5.93
CA GLU A 17 -9.19 1.77 5.90
C GLU A 17 -9.73 1.38 4.53
N ALA A 18 -9.21 0.28 3.97
CA ALA A 18 -9.75 -0.29 2.74
C ALA A 18 -9.65 -1.81 2.73
N GLN A 19 -10.46 -2.42 1.87
CA GLN A 19 -10.32 -3.83 1.53
C GLN A 19 -9.10 -4.03 0.63
N PHE A 20 -8.39 -5.14 0.84
CA PHE A 20 -7.15 -5.45 0.11
C PHE A 20 -7.29 -5.37 -1.42
N PHE A 21 -8.42 -5.80 -1.99
CA PHE A 21 -8.59 -5.74 -3.45
C PHE A 21 -8.59 -4.30 -4.01
N LYS A 22 -9.09 -3.31 -3.24
CA LYS A 22 -9.05 -1.90 -3.66
C LYS A 22 -7.63 -1.36 -3.66
N LEU A 23 -6.86 -1.76 -2.63
CA LEU A 23 -5.44 -1.44 -2.53
C LEU A 23 -4.63 -2.08 -3.66
N TYR A 24 -4.98 -3.31 -4.05
CA TYR A 24 -4.38 -3.98 -5.19
C TYR A 24 -4.69 -3.26 -6.50
N ASP A 25 -5.95 -2.92 -6.77
CA ASP A 25 -6.34 -2.18 -7.98
C ASP A 25 -5.59 -0.85 -8.09
N GLN A 26 -5.57 -0.07 -7.00
CA GLN A 26 -4.80 1.17 -6.94
C GLN A 26 -3.29 0.94 -7.14
N HIS A 27 -2.75 -0.17 -6.61
CA HIS A 27 -1.35 -0.54 -6.83
C HIS A 27 -1.07 -0.86 -8.31
N GLN A 28 -1.97 -1.57 -9.00
CA GLN A 28 -1.83 -1.85 -10.43
C GLN A 28 -1.85 -0.56 -11.26
N VAL A 29 -2.74 0.37 -10.94
CA VAL A 29 -2.81 1.69 -11.59
C VAL A 29 -1.48 2.43 -11.45
N LEU A 30 -0.92 2.49 -10.25
CA LEU A 30 0.37 3.16 -10.01
C LEU A 30 1.53 2.45 -10.72
N CYS A 31 1.58 1.11 -10.69
CA CYS A 31 2.63 0.36 -11.40
C CYS A 31 2.59 0.64 -12.91
N ARG A 32 1.39 0.66 -13.51
CA ARG A 32 1.22 1.01 -14.93
C ARG A 32 1.64 2.44 -15.23
N PHE A 33 1.26 3.38 -14.37
CA PHE A 33 1.62 4.80 -14.53
C PHE A 33 3.13 5.02 -14.51
N GLU A 34 3.84 4.31 -13.63
CA GLU A 34 5.30 4.39 -13.46
C GLU A 34 6.07 3.51 -14.48
N GLY A 35 5.36 2.83 -15.39
CA GLY A 35 5.97 1.98 -16.42
C GLY A 35 6.66 0.72 -15.87
N ILE A 36 6.31 0.28 -14.66
CA ILE A 36 6.90 -0.90 -14.01
C ILE A 36 6.00 -2.13 -14.12
N HIS A 37 6.60 -3.31 -14.03
CA HIS A 37 5.86 -4.56 -14.00
C HIS A 37 4.90 -4.61 -12.81
N SER A 38 3.62 -4.92 -13.06
CA SER A 38 2.62 -5.08 -12.00
C SER A 38 2.72 -6.49 -11.42
N PRO A 39 3.03 -6.65 -10.13
CA PRO A 39 3.01 -7.95 -9.46
C PRO A 39 1.59 -8.54 -9.43
N THR A 40 1.53 -9.85 -9.26
CA THR A 40 0.30 -10.62 -9.09
C THR A 40 -0.37 -10.32 -7.76
N MET A 41 -1.66 -10.62 -7.65
CA MET A 41 -2.44 -10.46 -6.41
C MET A 41 -1.76 -11.17 -5.22
N THR A 42 -1.28 -12.39 -5.43
CA THR A 42 -0.62 -13.19 -4.39
C THR A 42 0.67 -12.56 -3.89
N GLU A 43 1.48 -12.00 -4.79
CA GLU A 43 2.73 -11.33 -4.42
C GLU A 43 2.46 -10.05 -3.61
N VAL A 44 1.44 -9.29 -3.99
CA VAL A 44 1.01 -8.09 -3.25
C VAL A 44 0.39 -8.45 -1.91
N ALA A 45 -0.36 -9.55 -1.82
CA ALA A 45 -0.89 -10.05 -0.56
C ALA A 45 0.24 -10.44 0.39
N ALA A 46 1.25 -11.17 -0.11
CA ALA A 46 2.44 -11.50 0.65
C ALA A 46 3.20 -10.25 1.14
N LEU A 47 3.28 -9.18 0.33
CA LEU A 47 3.80 -7.88 0.77
C LEU A 47 2.94 -7.29 1.89
N CYS A 48 1.62 -7.30 1.75
CA CYS A 48 0.69 -6.80 2.77
C CYS A 48 0.88 -7.53 4.11
N TYR A 49 0.95 -8.86 4.10
CA TYR A 49 1.21 -9.65 5.32
C TYR A 49 2.59 -9.37 5.92
N ARG A 50 3.64 -9.21 5.10
CA ARG A 50 4.98 -8.83 5.59
C ARG A 50 4.98 -7.45 6.25
N LEU A 51 4.26 -6.48 5.68
CA LEU A 51 4.13 -5.16 6.30
C LEU A 51 3.26 -5.20 7.57
N GLY A 52 2.28 -6.10 7.61
CA GLY A 52 1.48 -6.39 8.80
C GLY A 52 2.30 -7.02 9.94
N SER A 53 3.23 -7.94 9.63
CA SER A 53 4.05 -8.61 10.65
C SER A 53 5.02 -7.66 11.35
N ILE A 54 5.48 -6.61 10.65
CA ILE A 54 6.28 -5.52 11.23
C ILE A 54 5.42 -4.38 11.80
N ARG A 55 4.09 -4.56 11.88
CA ARG A 55 3.12 -3.57 12.38
C ARG A 55 3.21 -2.21 11.67
N LEU A 56 3.59 -2.19 10.40
CA LEU A 56 3.41 -0.99 9.57
C LEU A 56 1.95 -0.87 9.10
N LEU A 57 1.32 -2.03 8.88
CA LEU A 57 -0.09 -2.18 8.59
C LEU A 57 -0.80 -2.93 9.72
N LEU A 58 -2.05 -2.59 9.97
CA LEU A 58 -2.97 -3.43 10.72
C LEU A 58 -3.84 -4.17 9.71
N VAL A 59 -3.66 -5.49 9.64
CA VAL A 59 -4.38 -6.36 8.70
C VAL A 59 -5.35 -7.22 9.50
N GLU A 60 -6.65 -6.98 9.31
CA GLU A 60 -7.70 -7.84 9.86
C GLU A 60 -8.03 -8.94 8.83
N PRO A 61 -8.00 -10.22 9.23
CA PRO A 61 -8.33 -11.31 8.33
C PRO A 61 -9.80 -11.21 7.89
N GLY A 62 -10.04 -11.49 6.62
CA GLY A 62 -11.38 -11.54 6.03
C GLY A 62 -11.76 -12.96 5.60
N HIS A 63 -12.98 -13.12 5.09
CA HIS A 63 -13.37 -14.34 4.40
C HIS A 63 -12.51 -14.53 3.14
N LEU A 64 -11.81 -15.66 3.05
CA LEU A 64 -10.96 -16.09 1.92
C LEU A 64 -9.85 -15.10 1.51
N ASP A 65 -9.30 -14.31 2.44
CA ASP A 65 -8.20 -13.35 2.24
C ASP A 65 -8.48 -12.17 1.28
N LEU A 66 -9.52 -12.25 0.43
CA LEU A 66 -9.90 -11.19 -0.52
C LEU A 66 -10.62 -10.02 0.15
N SER A 67 -11.23 -10.25 1.31
CA SER A 67 -11.96 -9.26 2.10
C SER A 67 -11.16 -8.74 3.30
N MET A 68 -9.85 -8.99 3.33
CA MET A 68 -8.96 -8.43 4.35
C MET A 68 -9.10 -6.92 4.44
N ARG A 69 -9.27 -6.41 5.67
CA ARG A 69 -9.29 -4.97 5.94
C ARG A 69 -7.89 -4.55 6.35
N VAL A 70 -7.40 -3.50 5.71
CA VAL A 70 -6.05 -2.98 5.91
C VAL A 70 -6.15 -1.55 6.37
N ARG A 71 -5.40 -1.22 7.42
CA ARG A 71 -5.20 0.14 7.95
C ARG A 71 -3.72 0.42 8.09
N LEU A 72 -3.34 1.70 8.07
CA LEU A 72 -2.00 2.11 8.43
C LEU A 72 -1.87 2.13 9.96
N ASN A 73 -0.73 1.69 10.48
CA ASN A 73 -0.38 1.84 11.90
C ASN A 73 0.52 3.06 12.15
N VAL A 74 0.77 3.84 11.11
CA VAL A 74 1.64 5.01 11.07
C VAL A 74 0.92 6.09 10.26
N SER A 75 1.17 7.38 10.54
CA SER A 75 0.48 8.46 9.84
C SER A 75 0.78 8.44 8.32
N GLN A 76 -0.17 8.90 7.50
CA GLN A 76 0.06 9.03 6.06
C GLN A 76 1.24 9.96 5.74
N ASP A 77 1.43 11.01 6.54
CA ASP A 77 2.51 11.98 6.37
C ASP A 77 3.88 11.36 6.62
N ASP A 78 4.03 10.53 7.66
CA ASP A 78 5.29 9.83 7.94
C ASP A 78 5.63 8.81 6.84
N ILE A 79 4.62 8.10 6.32
CA ILE A 79 4.79 7.20 5.17
C ILE A 79 5.24 8.00 3.95
N MET A 80 4.57 9.11 3.63
CA MET A 80 4.93 9.93 2.50
C MET A 80 6.31 10.55 2.65
N TYR A 81 6.68 10.98 3.86
CA TYR A 81 8.00 11.50 4.19
C TYR A 81 9.08 10.44 3.97
N ALA A 82 8.89 9.23 4.51
CA ALA A 82 9.82 8.11 4.35
C ALA A 82 9.95 7.62 2.89
N LEU A 83 8.93 7.87 2.07
CA LEU A 83 8.91 7.51 0.64
C LEU A 83 9.36 8.63 -0.28
N ARG A 84 9.72 9.82 0.25
CA ARG A 84 10.32 10.87 -0.56
C ARG A 84 11.63 10.33 -1.15
N PRO A 85 11.89 10.53 -2.45
CA PRO A 85 13.22 10.29 -2.98
C PRO A 85 14.21 11.09 -2.14
N GLU A 86 15.30 10.46 -1.69
CA GLU A 86 16.44 11.23 -1.22
C GLU A 86 16.79 12.18 -2.36
N ALA A 87 16.83 13.48 -2.09
CA ALA A 87 17.40 14.43 -3.03
C ALA A 87 18.83 13.95 -3.26
N SER A 88 19.08 13.30 -4.40
CA SER A 88 20.40 12.84 -4.79
C SER A 88 21.35 14.03 -4.66
N LEU A 89 22.24 13.97 -3.67
CA LEU A 89 23.38 14.86 -3.52
C LEU A 89 24.41 14.51 -4.60
N ASP A 90 24.03 14.69 -5.86
CA ASP A 90 24.93 14.67 -7.01
C ASP A 90 24.74 15.99 -7.75
N ALA A 91 25.40 17.02 -7.23
CA ALA A 91 25.63 18.31 -7.86
C ALA A 91 27.13 18.42 -8.22
#